data_AF-A0A1R4GSX1-F1
#
_entry.id   AF-A0A1R4GSX1-F1
#
_cell.length_a   1.000
_cell.length_b   1.000
_cell.length_c   1.000
_cell.angle_alpha   90.00
_cell.angle_beta   90.00
_cell.angle_gamma   90.00
#
_symmetry.space_group_name_H-M   'P 1'
#
loop_
_entity.id
_entity.type
_entity.pdbx_description
1 polymer ?
#
loop_
_entity_poly.entity_id
_entity_poly.type
_entity_poly.pdbx_seq_one_letter_code
_entity_poly.pdbx_strand_id
1 'polypeptide(L)'
;MNARFSAAKKAAIAGSAAAALIMTGCSAEGGGEVIQISGSATVAPITQAVATQGRFEVEIAAEGTNSGFDRFCRGETAINNASAPIPGAGAETDYTALCAEHGVEYLELPIGLDALSIVRNEANGLVEDLTLEQLQAIWEPGSEVSAWSDLDPSWPDEPIGLYGRGDGSGTYDVFTQAVNGETGAIREDYSSTDDLDELAAWVAEDEYGIGFMGVGNYLAADEEYRNRITNVSVDGAAPGLEEVQSGEYDALTRPLFLYVAVNALDDERVASFVEYYLNEAREVLPRVYFYALPEEAYPLVQSRYEDRIPGTMYGEGGEPGASVVELLGGV
;
A
#
# COMPACT_ATOMS: atom_id res chain seq x y z
N MET A 1 -5.54 -55.00 -51.53
CA MET A 1 -4.17 -55.22 -51.00
C MET A 1 -4.06 -54.43 -49.71
N ASN A 2 -3.45 -55.03 -48.67
CA ASN A 2 -3.48 -54.67 -47.23
C ASN A 2 -4.73 -55.22 -46.50
N ALA A 3 -4.70 -56.42 -45.90
CA ALA A 3 -4.05 -56.88 -44.65
C ALA A 3 -4.67 -56.24 -43.39
N ARG A 4 -5.02 -56.93 -42.29
CA ARG A 4 -4.98 -58.35 -41.88
C ARG A 4 -5.80 -58.47 -40.57
N PHE A 5 -6.53 -59.58 -40.46
CA PHE A 5 -6.76 -60.44 -39.28
C PHE A 5 -7.12 -59.88 -37.89
N SER A 6 -8.33 -60.27 -37.46
CA SER A 6 -8.79 -60.43 -36.08
C SER A 6 -8.13 -61.63 -35.41
N ALA A 7 -7.77 -61.50 -34.13
CA ALA A 7 -7.46 -62.63 -33.27
C ALA A 7 -7.96 -62.36 -31.85
N ALA A 8 -9.00 -63.10 -31.45
CA ALA A 8 -9.37 -63.32 -30.07
C ALA A 8 -8.54 -64.48 -29.49
N LYS A 9 -8.01 -64.34 -28.27
CA LYS A 9 -7.62 -65.50 -27.46
C LYS A 9 -7.62 -65.21 -25.95
N LYS A 10 -8.61 -65.87 -25.34
CA LYS A 10 -8.66 -66.55 -24.03
C LYS A 10 -7.49 -66.40 -23.05
N ALA A 11 -7.93 -66.11 -21.83
CA ALA A 11 -7.27 -66.19 -20.52
C ALA A 11 -6.37 -67.40 -20.26
N ALA A 12 -5.35 -67.18 -19.44
CA ALA A 12 -4.79 -68.15 -18.52
C ALA A 12 -4.33 -67.42 -17.24
N ILE A 13 -4.77 -67.95 -16.11
CA ILE A 13 -4.47 -67.53 -14.73
C ILE A 13 -3.07 -68.03 -14.36
N ALA A 14 -2.24 -67.16 -13.80
CA ALA A 14 -1.03 -67.56 -13.06
C ALA A 14 -0.86 -66.59 -11.89
N GLY A 15 -0.91 -67.14 -10.68
CA GLY A 15 -0.73 -66.41 -9.44
C GLY A 15 0.70 -65.93 -9.25
N SER A 16 0.84 -64.83 -8.52
CA SER A 16 2.08 -64.44 -7.85
C SER A 16 1.70 -63.68 -6.59
N ALA A 17 2.05 -64.26 -5.45
CA ALA A 17 1.92 -63.62 -4.15
C ALA A 17 2.92 -62.47 -4.08
N ALA A 18 2.42 -61.23 -4.11
CA ALA A 18 3.20 -60.05 -3.79
C ALA A 18 3.01 -59.76 -2.30
N ALA A 19 4.10 -59.85 -1.54
CA ALA A 19 4.15 -59.44 -0.14
C ALA A 19 3.83 -57.94 -0.04
N ALA A 20 2.77 -57.60 0.69
CA ALA A 20 2.45 -56.23 1.04
C ALA A 20 3.45 -55.73 2.09
N LEU A 21 4.45 -54.96 1.65
CA LEU A 21 5.18 -54.03 2.51
C LEU A 21 4.25 -52.86 2.80
N ILE A 22 3.62 -52.87 3.98
CA ILE A 22 2.95 -51.70 4.53
C ILE A 22 4.08 -50.74 4.93
N MET A 23 4.44 -49.83 4.02
CA MET A 23 5.15 -48.62 4.36
C MET A 23 4.15 -47.76 5.12
N THR A 24 4.17 -47.84 6.44
CA THR A 24 3.56 -46.84 7.32
C THR A 24 4.34 -45.56 7.13
N GLY A 25 4.04 -44.83 6.05
CA GLY A 25 4.41 -43.44 5.93
C GLY A 25 3.69 -42.73 7.06
N CYS A 26 4.45 -42.23 8.03
CA CYS A 26 4.00 -41.13 8.85
C CYS A 26 3.72 -39.98 7.88
N SER A 27 2.47 -39.83 7.45
CA SER A 27 1.95 -38.53 7.12
C SER A 27 2.05 -37.72 8.40
N ALA A 28 3.11 -36.94 8.52
CA ALA A 28 3.05 -35.74 9.32
C ALA A 28 2.02 -34.84 8.61
N GLU A 29 0.75 -35.00 8.96
CA GLU A 29 -0.24 -33.92 8.89
C GLU A 29 0.23 -32.85 9.88
N GLY A 30 1.21 -32.09 9.42
CA GLY A 30 1.68 -30.85 9.99
C GLY A 30 1.84 -29.86 8.84
N GLY A 31 0.80 -29.76 8.00
CA GLY A 31 0.60 -28.55 7.23
C GLY A 31 0.15 -27.51 8.25
N GLY A 32 1.11 -26.76 8.81
CA GLY A 32 0.77 -25.57 9.58
C GLY A 32 -0.12 -24.74 8.69
N GLU A 33 -1.33 -24.45 9.15
CA GLU A 33 -2.22 -23.57 8.41
C GLU A 33 -1.46 -22.24 8.21
N VAL A 34 -1.53 -21.64 7.03
CA VAL A 34 -0.79 -20.41 6.74
C VAL A 34 -1.65 -19.22 7.17
N ILE A 35 -1.06 -18.16 7.74
CA ILE A 35 -1.83 -16.95 8.07
C ILE A 35 -2.24 -16.28 6.76
N GLN A 36 -3.55 -16.24 6.50
CA GLN A 36 -4.12 -15.67 5.28
C GLN A 36 -4.30 -14.16 5.45
N ILE A 37 -3.65 -13.39 4.57
CA ILE A 37 -3.62 -11.92 4.57
C ILE A 37 -4.00 -11.42 3.18
N SER A 38 -4.87 -10.43 3.09
CA SER A 38 -5.24 -9.77 1.83
C SER A 38 -5.01 -8.27 1.89
N GLY A 39 -5.15 -7.57 0.76
CA GLY A 39 -5.29 -6.11 0.73
C GLY A 39 -4.20 -5.36 -0.03
N SER A 40 -3.79 -4.23 0.55
CA SER A 40 -2.94 -3.21 -0.07
C SER A 40 -1.60 -3.76 -0.56
N ALA A 41 -1.32 -3.56 -1.84
CA ALA A 41 -0.01 -3.82 -2.43
C ALA A 41 1.09 -2.91 -1.87
N THR A 42 0.75 -1.73 -1.32
CA THR A 42 1.68 -0.85 -0.62
C THR A 42 2.13 -1.44 0.72
N VAL A 43 1.23 -2.07 1.47
CA VAL A 43 1.53 -2.62 2.81
C VAL A 43 2.03 -4.08 2.77
N ALA A 44 1.78 -4.79 1.67
CA ALA A 44 2.31 -6.13 1.43
C ALA A 44 3.83 -6.27 1.65
N PRO A 45 4.73 -5.40 1.11
CA PRO A 45 6.17 -5.51 1.35
C PRO A 45 6.57 -5.31 2.82
N ILE A 46 5.88 -4.43 3.57
CA ILE A 46 6.11 -4.24 5.01
C ILE A 46 5.78 -5.54 5.76
N THR A 47 4.60 -6.09 5.48
CA THR A 47 4.10 -7.34 6.08
C THR A 47 5.01 -8.52 5.76
N GLN A 48 5.47 -8.63 4.52
CA GLN A 48 6.41 -9.67 4.11
C GLN A 48 7.76 -9.52 4.81
N ALA A 49 8.28 -8.30 4.97
CA ALA A 49 9.53 -8.05 5.68
C ALA A 49 9.44 -8.47 7.16
N VAL A 50 8.37 -8.06 7.85
CA VAL A 50 8.07 -8.46 9.24
C VAL A 50 7.98 -9.99 9.34
N ALA A 51 7.16 -10.61 8.50
CA ALA A 51 6.95 -12.07 8.53
C ALA A 51 8.26 -12.83 8.29
N THR A 52 9.08 -12.37 7.34
CA THR A 52 10.38 -12.99 7.03
C THR A 52 11.35 -12.87 8.20
N GLN A 53 11.42 -11.69 8.84
CA GLN A 53 12.29 -11.44 9.98
C GLN A 53 11.89 -12.31 11.20
N GLY A 54 10.59 -12.41 11.47
CA GLY A 54 10.02 -13.22 12.55
C GLY A 54 9.87 -14.71 12.24
N ARG A 55 10.14 -15.12 10.99
CA ARG A 55 9.96 -16.50 10.48
C ARG A 55 8.53 -17.01 10.59
N PHE A 56 7.55 -16.14 10.32
CA PHE A 56 6.14 -16.48 10.24
C PHE A 56 5.78 -16.98 8.84
N GLU A 57 4.92 -18.00 8.77
CA GLU A 57 4.36 -18.49 7.51
C GLU A 57 3.07 -17.71 7.20
N VAL A 58 3.15 -16.86 6.18
CA VAL A 58 2.04 -15.99 5.73
C VAL A 58 1.79 -16.19 4.24
N GLU A 59 0.53 -16.03 3.82
CA GLU A 59 0.13 -15.95 2.42
C GLU A 59 -0.51 -14.58 2.22
N ILE A 60 0.12 -13.74 1.40
CA ILE A 60 -0.28 -12.35 1.20
C ILE A 60 -0.84 -12.21 -0.22
N ALA A 61 -2.15 -11.94 -0.32
CA ALA A 61 -2.81 -11.55 -1.57
C ALA A 61 -2.81 -10.02 -1.70
N ALA A 62 -1.90 -9.47 -2.51
CA ALA A 62 -1.79 -8.04 -2.80
C ALA A 62 -2.77 -7.63 -3.92
N GLU A 63 -4.03 -7.45 -3.57
CA GLU A 63 -5.15 -7.24 -4.50
C GLU A 63 -5.83 -5.85 -4.39
N GLY A 64 -5.29 -4.98 -3.53
CA GLY A 64 -5.80 -3.64 -3.27
C GLY A 64 -6.60 -3.57 -1.96
N THR A 65 -6.60 -2.40 -1.30
CA THR A 65 -7.20 -2.18 0.04
C THR A 65 -8.68 -2.60 0.09
N ASN A 66 -9.48 -2.16 -0.89
CA ASN A 66 -10.94 -2.41 -0.92
C ASN A 66 -11.28 -3.87 -1.27
N SER A 67 -10.58 -4.46 -2.24
CA SER A 67 -10.69 -5.90 -2.56
C SER A 67 -10.34 -6.75 -1.32
N GLY A 68 -9.30 -6.35 -0.59
CA GLY A 68 -8.94 -6.98 0.67
C GLY A 68 -9.99 -6.85 1.77
N PHE A 69 -10.65 -5.68 1.89
CA PHE A 69 -11.76 -5.50 2.82
C PHE A 69 -12.98 -6.37 2.46
N ASP A 70 -13.30 -6.59 1.18
CA ASP A 70 -14.42 -7.48 0.82
C ASP A 70 -14.19 -8.90 1.36
N ARG A 71 -12.99 -9.46 1.16
CA ARG A 71 -12.61 -10.79 1.68
C ARG A 71 -12.54 -10.81 3.20
N PHE A 72 -11.90 -9.82 3.80
CA PHE A 72 -11.73 -9.71 5.24
C PHE A 72 -13.08 -9.61 5.97
N CYS A 73 -13.96 -8.73 5.52
CA CYS A 73 -15.29 -8.57 6.12
C CYS A 73 -16.18 -9.79 5.91
N ARG A 74 -15.93 -10.65 4.91
CA ARG A 74 -16.58 -11.96 4.76
C ARG A 74 -15.97 -13.07 5.64
N GLY A 75 -14.92 -12.75 6.40
CA GLY A 75 -14.21 -13.70 7.26
C GLY A 75 -13.28 -14.66 6.51
N GLU A 76 -12.88 -14.33 5.28
CA GLU A 76 -12.02 -15.19 4.46
C GLU A 76 -10.53 -15.05 4.81
N THR A 77 -10.14 -13.93 5.40
CA THR A 77 -8.75 -13.64 5.82
C THR A 77 -8.71 -13.16 7.26
N ALA A 78 -7.61 -13.45 7.95
CA ALA A 78 -7.42 -13.03 9.34
C ALA A 78 -7.04 -11.54 9.44
N ILE A 79 -6.40 -11.03 8.38
CA ILE A 79 -5.78 -9.71 8.34
C ILE A 79 -6.06 -9.06 6.98
N ASN A 80 -6.41 -7.77 7.01
CA ASN A 80 -6.37 -6.90 5.84
C ASN A 80 -5.26 -5.86 5.97
N ASN A 81 -4.33 -5.89 5.04
CA ASN A 81 -3.36 -4.83 4.82
C ASN A 81 -4.09 -3.65 4.17
N ALA A 82 -3.95 -2.44 4.70
CA ALA A 82 -4.66 -1.30 4.15
C ALA A 82 -3.80 -0.04 4.11
N SER A 83 -3.90 0.70 3.03
CA SER A 83 -3.21 1.99 2.83
C SER A 83 -4.17 3.18 2.82
N ALA A 84 -5.34 2.99 3.43
CA ALA A 84 -6.36 3.98 3.71
C ALA A 84 -7.24 3.42 4.86
N PRO A 85 -7.95 4.28 5.61
CA PRO A 85 -8.95 3.83 6.57
C PRO A 85 -10.03 2.97 5.91
N ILE A 86 -10.68 2.11 6.70
CA ILE A 86 -11.81 1.31 6.25
C ILE A 86 -12.93 2.24 5.77
N PRO A 87 -13.39 2.13 4.51
CA PRO A 87 -14.49 2.96 4.04
C PRO A 87 -15.78 2.65 4.82
N GLY A 88 -16.36 3.68 5.41
CA GLY A 88 -17.60 3.60 6.18
C GLY A 88 -18.83 4.13 5.45
N ALA A 89 -19.81 4.58 6.22
CA ALA A 89 -21.04 5.15 5.70
C ALA A 89 -20.77 6.31 4.73
N GLY A 90 -21.40 6.26 3.56
CA GLY A 90 -21.27 7.31 2.53
C GLY A 90 -20.18 7.08 1.48
N ALA A 91 -19.31 6.08 1.67
CA ALA A 91 -18.44 5.58 0.59
C ALA A 91 -19.23 4.76 -0.44
N GLU A 92 -18.61 4.45 -1.58
CA GLU A 92 -19.19 3.57 -2.61
C GLU A 92 -19.60 2.21 -2.02
N THR A 93 -18.76 1.65 -1.15
CA THR A 93 -19.04 0.46 -0.35
C THR A 93 -18.76 0.76 1.12
N ASP A 94 -19.76 0.51 1.98
CA ASP A 94 -19.61 0.60 3.43
C ASP A 94 -19.09 -0.74 3.99
N TYR A 95 -17.77 -0.83 4.15
CA TYR A 95 -17.12 -2.03 4.67
C TYR A 95 -17.35 -2.19 6.18
N THR A 96 -17.62 -1.10 6.90
CA THR A 96 -17.97 -1.21 8.33
C THR A 96 -19.29 -1.96 8.52
N ALA A 97 -20.29 -1.66 7.68
CA ALA A 97 -21.55 -2.38 7.65
C ALA A 97 -21.39 -3.82 7.14
N LEU A 98 -20.55 -4.05 6.12
CA LEU A 98 -20.28 -5.39 5.59
C LEU A 98 -19.65 -6.31 6.65
N CYS A 99 -18.65 -5.81 7.37
CA CYS A 99 -18.02 -6.53 8.48
C CYS A 99 -19.06 -6.84 9.57
N ALA A 100 -19.91 -5.88 9.95
CA ALA A 100 -20.98 -6.11 10.93
C ALA A 100 -22.03 -7.14 10.46
N GLU A 101 -22.42 -7.11 9.18
CA GLU A 101 -23.36 -8.08 8.59
C GLU A 101 -22.85 -9.52 8.71
N HIS A 102 -21.55 -9.70 8.50
CA HIS A 102 -20.88 -11.00 8.56
C HIS A 102 -20.32 -11.35 9.95
N GLY A 103 -20.53 -10.48 10.96
CA GLY A 103 -20.08 -10.71 12.34
C GLY A 103 -18.57 -10.64 12.53
N VAL A 104 -17.86 -9.89 11.67
CA VAL A 104 -16.42 -9.64 11.78
C VAL A 104 -16.20 -8.38 12.60
N GLU A 105 -15.83 -8.56 13.87
CA GLU A 105 -15.22 -7.49 14.68
C GLU A 105 -13.74 -7.39 14.33
N TYR A 106 -13.20 -6.17 14.23
CA TYR A 106 -11.82 -5.94 13.81
C TYR A 106 -11.12 -4.90 14.68
N LEU A 107 -9.80 -5.04 14.79
CA LEU A 107 -8.89 -4.01 15.29
C LEU A 107 -8.35 -3.23 14.09
N GLU A 108 -8.44 -1.90 14.15
CA GLU A 108 -7.78 -0.99 13.21
C GLU A 108 -6.46 -0.50 13.84
N LEU A 109 -5.32 -0.92 13.31
CA LEU A 109 -4.00 -0.66 13.88
C LEU A 109 -3.13 0.11 12.89
N PRO A 110 -2.86 1.41 13.09
CA PRO A 110 -1.93 2.14 12.24
C PRO A 110 -0.52 1.63 12.51
N ILE A 111 0.26 1.45 11.45
CA ILE A 111 1.61 0.87 11.53
C ILE A 111 2.69 1.85 11.07
N GLY A 112 2.37 2.76 10.15
CA GLY A 112 3.34 3.67 9.52
C GLY A 112 2.64 4.72 8.66
N LEU A 113 3.45 5.55 8.00
CA LEU A 113 3.03 6.59 7.07
C LEU A 113 3.68 6.36 5.70
N ASP A 114 2.92 6.66 4.66
CA ASP A 114 3.39 6.79 3.29
C ASP A 114 3.11 8.21 2.82
N ALA A 115 3.97 8.77 1.99
CA ALA A 115 3.82 10.12 1.47
C ALA A 115 4.15 10.15 -0.02
N LEU A 116 3.47 11.02 -0.76
CA LEU A 116 3.83 11.31 -2.15
C LEU A 116 4.93 12.38 -2.18
N SER A 117 5.96 12.13 -2.98
CA SER A 117 6.98 13.10 -3.35
C SER A 117 6.58 13.76 -4.67
N ILE A 118 6.43 15.09 -4.62
CA ILE A 118 6.42 15.92 -5.83
C ILE A 118 7.86 16.31 -6.10
N VAL A 119 8.38 15.93 -7.27
CA VAL A 119 9.79 16.07 -7.60
C VAL A 119 9.97 16.97 -8.81
N ARG A 120 11.02 17.79 -8.77
CA ARG A 120 11.48 18.59 -9.91
C ARG A 120 12.97 18.39 -10.13
N ASN A 121 13.45 18.85 -11.27
CA ASN A 121 14.88 19.04 -11.47
C ASN A 121 15.46 20.02 -10.44
N GLU A 122 16.60 19.68 -9.85
CA GLU A 122 17.29 20.53 -8.87
C GLU A 122 17.71 21.88 -9.48
N ALA A 123 18.05 21.91 -10.77
CA ALA A 123 18.45 23.13 -11.48
C ALA A 123 17.34 24.18 -11.57
N ASN A 124 16.06 23.78 -11.52
CA ASN A 124 14.92 24.70 -11.54
C ASN A 124 14.59 25.25 -10.15
N GLY A 125 15.47 26.11 -9.63
CA GLY A 125 15.35 26.71 -8.29
C GLY A 125 14.20 27.72 -8.10
N LEU A 126 13.30 27.91 -9.08
CA LEU A 126 12.22 28.89 -8.98
C LEU A 126 10.91 28.29 -8.44
N VAL A 127 10.73 26.97 -8.58
CA VAL A 127 9.54 26.25 -8.14
C VAL A 127 9.87 25.43 -6.90
N GLU A 128 9.99 26.08 -5.75
CA GLU A 128 10.35 25.41 -4.49
C GLU A 128 9.13 24.97 -3.67
N ASP A 129 7.99 25.61 -3.92
CA ASP A 129 6.75 25.41 -3.18
C ASP A 129 5.56 25.62 -4.12
N LEU A 130 4.60 24.71 -4.07
CA LEU A 130 3.34 24.79 -4.79
C LEU A 130 2.19 24.77 -3.79
N THR A 131 1.16 25.56 -4.02
CA THR A 131 -0.10 25.29 -3.32
C THR A 131 -0.75 24.02 -3.84
N LEU A 132 -1.56 23.34 -3.03
CA LEU A 132 -2.33 22.19 -3.52
C LEU A 132 -3.23 22.57 -4.71
N GLU A 133 -3.76 23.80 -4.73
CA GLU A 133 -4.55 24.34 -5.84
C GLU A 133 -3.72 24.49 -7.13
N GLN A 134 -2.48 24.97 -7.05
CA GLN A 134 -1.59 25.03 -8.21
C GLN A 134 -1.19 23.64 -8.69
N LEU A 135 -0.94 22.70 -7.77
CA LEU A 135 -0.66 21.32 -8.11
C LEU A 135 -1.87 20.68 -8.82
N GLN A 136 -3.08 20.92 -8.32
CA GLN A 136 -4.32 20.50 -8.98
C GLN A 136 -4.43 21.12 -10.38
N ALA A 137 -4.22 22.42 -10.52
CA ALA A 137 -4.28 23.10 -11.82
C ALA A 137 -3.30 22.52 -12.85
N ILE A 138 -2.13 22.02 -12.42
CA ILE A 138 -1.18 21.34 -13.32
C ILE A 138 -1.75 20.00 -13.81
N TRP A 139 -2.38 19.23 -12.93
CA TRP A 139 -2.64 17.80 -13.14
C TRP A 139 -4.10 17.45 -13.43
N GLU A 140 -5.05 18.36 -13.23
CA GLU A 140 -6.48 18.09 -13.39
C GLU A 140 -6.86 17.70 -14.83
N PRO A 141 -7.92 16.89 -15.02
CA PRO A 141 -8.40 16.52 -16.35
C PRO A 141 -8.68 17.73 -17.25
N GLY A 142 -8.05 17.76 -18.43
CA GLY A 142 -8.24 18.84 -19.40
C GLY A 142 -7.54 20.15 -19.03
N SER A 143 -6.61 20.14 -18.07
CA SER A 143 -5.78 21.30 -17.74
C SER A 143 -5.15 21.91 -19.00
N GLU A 144 -5.24 23.24 -19.09
CA GLU A 144 -4.58 24.04 -20.13
C GLU A 144 -3.22 24.60 -19.66
N VAL A 145 -2.81 24.31 -18.42
CA VAL A 145 -1.50 24.71 -17.89
C VAL A 145 -0.43 23.99 -18.69
N SER A 146 0.45 24.76 -19.31
CA SER A 146 1.50 24.24 -20.22
C SER A 146 2.86 24.84 -19.94
N ALA A 147 2.94 25.99 -19.27
CA ALA A 147 4.17 26.65 -18.87
C ALA A 147 4.10 27.08 -17.39
N TRP A 148 5.26 27.19 -16.72
CA TRP A 148 5.31 27.63 -15.32
C TRP A 148 4.69 29.03 -15.11
N SER A 149 4.83 29.91 -16.10
CA SER A 149 4.24 31.26 -16.08
C SER A 149 2.69 31.29 -16.10
N ASP A 150 2.03 30.18 -16.47
CA ASP A 150 0.57 30.06 -16.41
C ASP A 150 0.06 30.04 -14.96
N LEU A 151 0.90 29.57 -14.01
CA LEU A 151 0.59 29.50 -12.58
C LEU A 151 0.99 30.77 -11.83
N ASP A 152 2.18 31.31 -12.16
CA ASP A 152 2.70 32.56 -11.60
C ASP A 152 3.48 33.31 -12.69
N PRO A 153 3.04 34.51 -13.11
CA PRO A 153 3.73 35.31 -14.15
C PRO A 153 5.17 35.72 -13.82
N SER A 154 5.63 35.54 -12.58
CA SER A 154 7.03 35.75 -12.17
C SER A 154 7.93 34.52 -12.39
N TRP A 155 7.35 33.35 -12.67
CA TRP A 155 8.07 32.12 -13.01
C TRP A 155 8.44 32.05 -14.50
N PRO A 156 9.33 31.12 -14.91
CA PRO A 156 9.77 31.00 -16.30
C PRO A 156 8.61 30.77 -17.28
N ASP A 157 8.69 31.42 -18.44
CA ASP A 157 7.82 31.13 -19.58
C ASP A 157 8.37 29.93 -20.37
N GLU A 158 8.49 28.81 -19.67
CA GLU A 158 9.09 27.57 -20.18
C GLU A 158 8.10 26.42 -20.03
N PRO A 159 7.99 25.52 -21.03
CA PRO A 159 7.07 24.40 -20.98
C PRO A 159 7.31 23.47 -19.79
N ILE A 160 6.24 22.95 -19.20
CA ILE A 160 6.32 21.98 -18.10
C ILE A 160 6.32 20.56 -18.67
N GLY A 161 7.40 19.80 -18.46
CA GLY A 161 7.37 18.35 -18.63
C GLY A 161 6.63 17.68 -17.48
N LEU A 162 5.72 16.77 -17.79
CA LEU A 162 4.90 16.08 -16.80
C LEU A 162 5.22 14.59 -16.79
N TYR A 163 5.64 14.08 -15.63
CA TYR A 163 6.11 12.71 -15.46
C TYR A 163 5.47 12.04 -14.25
N GLY A 164 5.09 10.77 -14.36
CA GLY A 164 4.47 10.11 -13.21
C GLY A 164 4.29 8.61 -13.37
N ARG A 165 3.60 8.04 -12.39
CA ARG A 165 3.12 6.65 -12.46
C ARG A 165 1.84 6.59 -13.29
N GLY A 166 1.65 5.48 -14.01
CA GLY A 166 0.46 5.27 -14.85
C GLY A 166 -0.70 4.59 -14.13
N ASP A 167 -1.79 4.41 -14.87
CA ASP A 167 -2.96 3.61 -14.45
C ASP A 167 -2.54 2.20 -13.99
N GLY A 168 -3.19 1.70 -12.93
CA GLY A 168 -2.83 0.45 -12.26
C GLY A 168 -1.71 0.59 -11.22
N SER A 169 -1.10 1.77 -11.06
CA SER A 169 -0.19 2.04 -9.95
C SER A 169 -0.93 2.55 -8.71
N GLY A 170 -0.66 1.98 -7.53
CA GLY A 170 -1.22 2.51 -6.29
C GLY A 170 -0.78 3.95 -5.97
N THR A 171 0.37 4.40 -6.47
CA THR A 171 0.80 5.81 -6.36
C THR A 171 -0.07 6.73 -7.21
N TYR A 172 -0.47 6.28 -8.40
CA TYR A 172 -1.36 7.03 -9.30
C TYR A 172 -2.74 7.23 -8.65
N ASP A 173 -3.31 6.18 -8.07
CA ASP A 173 -4.63 6.26 -7.42
C ASP A 173 -4.63 7.25 -6.26
N VAL A 174 -3.56 7.24 -5.45
CA VAL A 174 -3.41 8.16 -4.31
C VAL A 174 -3.22 9.58 -4.79
N PHE A 175 -2.34 9.79 -5.78
CA PHE A 175 -2.06 11.12 -6.30
C PHE A 175 -3.32 11.77 -6.88
N THR A 176 -4.05 11.06 -7.74
CA THR A 176 -5.26 11.57 -8.36
C THR A 176 -6.37 11.85 -7.35
N GLN A 177 -6.55 10.96 -6.36
CA GLN A 177 -7.51 11.20 -5.28
C GLN A 177 -7.13 12.40 -4.41
N ALA A 178 -5.85 12.53 -4.05
CA ALA A 178 -5.37 13.57 -3.15
C ALA A 178 -5.34 14.95 -3.81
N VAL A 179 -4.89 15.02 -5.07
CA VAL A 179 -4.69 16.27 -5.80
C VAL A 179 -5.93 16.70 -6.57
N ASN A 180 -6.60 15.76 -7.24
CA ASN A 180 -7.73 16.07 -8.12
C ASN A 180 -9.09 15.70 -7.52
N GLY A 181 -9.12 15.06 -6.35
CA GLY A 181 -10.34 14.73 -5.60
C GLY A 181 -11.08 13.48 -6.08
N GLU A 182 -10.59 12.80 -7.12
CA GLU A 182 -11.19 11.58 -7.67
C GLU A 182 -10.08 10.64 -8.18
N THR A 183 -10.10 9.38 -7.72
CA THR A 183 -9.20 8.34 -8.23
C THR A 183 -9.32 8.20 -9.75
N GLY A 184 -8.18 8.27 -10.44
CA GLY A 184 -8.11 8.17 -11.89
C GLY A 184 -8.38 9.47 -12.64
N ALA A 185 -8.75 10.55 -11.97
CA ALA A 185 -8.91 11.86 -12.59
C ALA A 185 -7.52 12.51 -12.74
N ILE A 186 -6.99 12.55 -13.96
CA ILE A 186 -5.77 13.29 -14.32
C ILE A 186 -5.83 13.67 -15.81
N ARG A 187 -5.05 14.67 -16.23
CA ARG A 187 -4.81 14.93 -17.66
C ARG A 187 -4.12 13.77 -18.36
N GLU A 188 -4.37 13.59 -19.66
CA GLU A 188 -3.87 12.44 -20.43
C GLU A 188 -2.50 12.68 -21.11
N ASP A 189 -2.01 13.91 -21.13
CA ASP A 189 -0.84 14.35 -21.90
C ASP A 189 0.48 14.40 -21.07
N TYR A 190 0.62 13.52 -20.08
CA TYR A 190 1.86 13.32 -19.32
C TYR A 190 2.56 12.01 -19.72
N SER A 191 3.85 11.92 -19.43
CA SER A 191 4.61 10.68 -19.63
C SER A 191 4.53 9.80 -18.38
N SER A 192 4.02 8.58 -18.53
CA SER A 192 3.89 7.63 -17.43
C SER A 192 4.84 6.44 -17.56
N THR A 193 5.42 5.97 -16.46
CA THR A 193 6.18 4.72 -16.40
C THR A 193 6.01 4.01 -15.05
N ASP A 194 6.22 2.69 -15.05
CA ASP A 194 6.35 1.88 -13.84
C ASP A 194 7.81 1.63 -13.43
N ASP A 195 8.76 2.00 -14.31
CA ASP A 195 10.18 1.95 -14.03
C ASP A 195 10.59 3.19 -13.23
N LEU A 196 11.02 2.97 -11.98
CA LEU A 196 11.34 4.06 -11.06
C LEU A 196 12.61 4.80 -11.45
N ASP A 197 13.58 4.10 -12.04
CA ASP A 197 14.83 4.72 -12.50
C ASP A 197 14.55 5.54 -13.76
N GLU A 198 13.69 5.05 -14.65
CA GLU A 198 13.23 5.83 -15.81
C GLU A 198 12.48 7.09 -15.38
N LEU A 199 11.56 6.99 -14.41
CA LEU A 199 10.82 8.15 -13.89
C LEU A 199 11.77 9.20 -13.27
N ALA A 200 12.72 8.76 -12.44
CA ALA A 200 13.72 9.65 -11.84
C ALA A 200 14.61 10.28 -12.92
N ALA A 201 15.01 9.51 -13.94
CA ALA A 201 15.81 9.99 -15.06
C ALA A 201 15.08 11.07 -15.87
N TRP A 202 13.81 10.87 -16.22
CA TRP A 202 13.02 11.86 -16.95
C TRP A 202 12.98 13.22 -16.23
N VAL A 203 12.69 13.21 -14.92
CA VAL A 203 12.66 14.44 -14.12
C VAL A 203 14.08 15.05 -13.97
N ALA A 204 15.12 14.23 -13.85
CA ALA A 204 16.50 14.70 -13.77
C ALA A 204 17.04 15.30 -15.07
N GLU A 205 16.50 14.88 -16.23
CA GLU A 205 16.93 15.31 -17.56
C GLU A 205 16.13 16.49 -18.12
N ASP A 206 14.91 16.70 -17.65
CA ASP A 206 14.11 17.87 -17.98
C ASP A 206 14.26 18.95 -16.90
N GLU A 207 14.94 20.06 -17.22
CA GLU A 207 15.14 21.18 -16.30
C GLU A 207 13.80 21.74 -15.77
N TYR A 208 12.77 21.82 -16.61
CA TYR A 208 11.46 22.38 -16.24
C TYR A 208 10.42 21.29 -15.94
N GLY A 209 10.85 20.04 -15.85
CA GLY A 209 10.01 18.90 -15.55
C GLY A 209 9.56 18.84 -14.09
N ILE A 210 8.34 18.35 -13.89
CA ILE A 210 7.78 17.96 -12.60
C ILE A 210 7.23 16.54 -12.68
N GLY A 211 7.36 15.80 -11.59
CA GLY A 211 6.70 14.52 -11.47
C GLY A 211 6.25 14.16 -10.07
N PHE A 212 5.52 13.07 -9.97
CA PHE A 212 5.05 12.52 -8.70
C PHE A 212 5.46 11.06 -8.54
N MET A 213 5.86 10.68 -7.33
CA MET A 213 6.20 9.31 -6.95
C MET A 213 5.96 9.07 -5.46
N GLY A 214 5.98 7.83 -4.98
CA GLY A 214 6.04 7.61 -3.53
C GLY A 214 7.38 8.06 -2.96
N VAL A 215 7.39 8.57 -1.72
CA VAL A 215 8.60 9.04 -1.05
C VAL A 215 9.66 7.94 -0.98
N GLY A 216 9.24 6.68 -0.85
CA GLY A 216 10.16 5.57 -0.86
C GLY A 216 10.86 5.36 -2.20
N ASN A 217 10.19 5.64 -3.31
CA ASN A 217 10.79 5.60 -4.65
C ASN A 217 11.79 6.74 -4.83
N TYR A 218 11.46 7.94 -4.32
CA TYR A 218 12.40 9.07 -4.32
C TYR A 218 13.67 8.75 -3.53
N LEU A 219 13.53 8.14 -2.34
CA LEU A 219 14.66 7.76 -1.49
C LEU A 219 15.47 6.59 -2.08
N ALA A 220 14.83 5.68 -2.79
CA ALA A 220 15.45 4.50 -3.40
C ALA A 220 16.03 4.75 -4.80
N ALA A 221 15.73 5.89 -5.43
CA ALA A 221 16.21 6.24 -6.77
C ALA A 221 17.74 6.19 -6.85
N ASP A 222 18.26 5.75 -8.00
CA ASP A 222 19.70 5.72 -8.26
C ASP A 222 20.36 7.07 -7.95
N GLU A 223 21.54 7.04 -7.31
CA GLU A 223 22.24 8.25 -6.89
C GLU A 223 22.55 9.20 -8.06
N GLU A 224 22.72 8.69 -9.28
CA GLU A 224 22.94 9.51 -10.48
C GLU A 224 21.77 10.47 -10.73
N TYR A 225 20.53 9.99 -10.57
CA TYR A 225 19.32 10.78 -10.79
C TYR A 225 18.87 11.49 -9.52
N ARG A 226 18.92 10.82 -8.36
CA ARG A 226 18.50 11.35 -7.06
C ARG A 226 19.25 12.62 -6.65
N ASN A 227 20.51 12.77 -7.06
CA ASN A 227 21.31 13.98 -6.81
C ASN A 227 21.06 15.11 -7.82
N ARG A 228 20.06 14.97 -8.71
CA ARG A 228 19.67 15.97 -9.71
C ARG A 228 18.18 16.30 -9.62
N ILE A 229 17.46 15.66 -8.71
CA ILE A 229 16.04 15.93 -8.43
C ILE A 229 15.87 16.31 -6.98
N THR A 230 14.91 17.18 -6.71
CA THR A 230 14.57 17.62 -5.35
C THR A 230 13.06 17.64 -5.17
N ASN A 231 12.62 17.50 -3.93
CA ASN A 231 11.20 17.63 -3.61
C ASN A 231 10.76 19.10 -3.73
N VAL A 232 9.56 19.27 -4.26
CA VAL A 232 8.78 20.51 -4.21
C VAL A 232 7.92 20.46 -2.96
N SER A 233 7.96 21.53 -2.17
CA SER A 233 7.05 21.66 -1.02
C SER A 233 5.62 21.83 -1.50
N VAL A 234 4.66 21.37 -0.72
CA VAL A 234 3.24 21.61 -0.97
C VAL A 234 2.65 22.34 0.23
N ASP A 235 2.06 23.49 -0.02
CA ASP A 235 1.56 24.42 1.00
C ASP A 235 2.60 24.75 2.09
N GLY A 236 3.87 24.86 1.70
CA GLY A 236 4.98 25.21 2.59
C GLY A 236 5.61 24.03 3.35
N ALA A 237 5.14 22.80 3.15
CA ALA A 237 5.68 21.60 3.79
C ALA A 237 6.35 20.67 2.77
N ALA A 238 7.50 20.10 3.11
CA ALA A 238 8.17 19.09 2.30
C ALA A 238 7.68 17.67 2.67
N PRO A 239 7.82 16.66 1.80
CA PRO A 239 7.53 15.26 2.13
C PRO A 239 8.61 14.64 3.03
N GLY A 240 9.12 15.40 4.02
CA GLY A 240 10.11 14.98 4.98
C GLY A 240 9.49 14.21 6.15
N LEU A 241 10.31 13.41 6.84
CA LEU A 241 9.84 12.61 7.98
C LEU A 241 9.20 13.48 9.08
N GLU A 242 9.77 14.65 9.36
CA GLU A 242 9.30 15.54 10.42
C GLU A 242 7.92 16.12 10.06
N GLU A 243 7.77 16.69 8.87
CA GLU A 243 6.54 17.30 8.38
C GLU A 243 5.42 16.27 8.16
N VAL A 244 5.77 15.06 7.74
CA VAL A 244 4.82 13.94 7.60
C VAL A 244 4.35 13.46 8.97
N GLN A 245 5.23 13.39 9.97
CA GLN A 245 4.87 12.98 11.33
C GLN A 245 4.09 14.06 12.09
N SER A 246 4.38 15.35 11.84
CA SER A 246 3.68 16.48 12.47
C SER A 246 2.29 16.72 11.88
N GLY A 247 2.02 16.21 10.67
CA GLY A 247 0.79 16.48 9.92
C GLY A 247 0.86 17.77 9.08
N GLU A 248 2.03 18.40 8.97
CA GLU A 248 2.20 19.59 8.12
C GLU A 248 2.11 19.24 6.62
N TYR A 249 2.41 17.99 6.24
CA TYR A 249 2.32 17.48 4.85
C TYR A 249 1.12 16.54 4.62
N ASP A 250 -0.02 16.79 5.25
CA ASP A 250 -1.11 15.80 5.33
C ASP A 250 -1.82 15.53 3.99
N ALA A 251 -1.97 16.54 3.13
CA ALA A 251 -2.72 16.42 1.87
C ALA A 251 -2.18 15.31 0.94
N LEU A 252 -0.89 15.01 1.06
CA LEU A 252 -0.18 14.00 0.26
C LEU A 252 0.41 12.87 1.13
N THR A 253 0.00 12.82 2.39
CA THR A 253 0.35 11.76 3.35
C THR A 253 -0.83 10.84 3.54
N ARG A 254 -0.55 9.56 3.78
CA ARG A 254 -1.57 8.61 4.20
C ARG A 254 -1.06 7.67 5.29
N PRO A 255 -1.91 7.33 6.25
CA PRO A 255 -1.63 6.27 7.19
C PRO A 255 -1.71 4.89 6.54
N LEU A 256 -0.85 4.00 7.01
CA LEU A 256 -0.83 2.58 6.66
C LEU A 256 -1.33 1.78 7.86
N PHE A 257 -2.10 0.73 7.61
CA PHE A 257 -2.80 -0.03 8.63
C PHE A 257 -2.64 -1.53 8.47
N LEU A 258 -2.71 -2.19 9.62
CA LEU A 258 -3.05 -3.59 9.76
C LEU A 258 -4.47 -3.67 10.36
N TYR A 259 -5.42 -4.22 9.61
CA TYR A 259 -6.73 -4.60 10.15
C TYR A 259 -6.70 -6.05 10.57
N VAL A 260 -7.08 -6.36 11.80
CA VAL A 260 -7.00 -7.71 12.37
C VAL A 260 -8.36 -8.14 12.86
N ALA A 261 -8.86 -9.29 12.40
CA ALA A 261 -10.12 -9.83 12.89
C ALA A 261 -9.96 -10.25 14.36
N VAL A 262 -10.84 -9.80 15.25
CA VAL A 262 -10.73 -10.03 16.70
C VAL A 262 -10.77 -11.53 17.03
N ASN A 263 -11.64 -12.28 16.34
CA ASN A 263 -11.74 -13.73 16.49
C ASN A 263 -10.49 -14.48 15.99
N ALA A 264 -9.73 -13.93 15.04
CA ALA A 264 -8.50 -14.54 14.55
C ALA A 264 -7.39 -14.54 15.62
N LEU A 265 -7.46 -13.65 16.61
CA LEU A 265 -6.53 -13.60 17.74
C LEU A 265 -6.68 -14.75 18.73
N ASP A 266 -7.72 -15.58 18.59
CA ASP A 266 -7.81 -16.85 19.35
C ASP A 266 -6.81 -17.89 18.82
N ASP A 267 -6.27 -17.68 17.61
CA ASP A 267 -5.14 -18.43 17.08
C ASP A 267 -3.81 -17.82 17.55
N GLU A 268 -3.04 -18.57 18.32
CA GLU A 268 -1.74 -18.14 18.85
C GLU A 268 -0.75 -17.74 17.74
N ARG A 269 -0.87 -18.29 16.52
CA ARG A 269 -0.02 -17.92 15.38
C ARG A 269 -0.32 -16.50 14.93
N VAL A 270 -1.60 -16.15 14.81
CA VAL A 270 -2.05 -14.81 14.42
C VAL A 270 -1.73 -13.81 15.52
N ALA A 271 -2.03 -14.14 16.78
CA ALA A 271 -1.71 -13.28 17.92
C ALA A 271 -0.20 -13.01 18.04
N SER A 272 0.63 -14.04 17.93
CA SER A 272 2.09 -13.90 17.97
C SER A 272 2.62 -13.11 16.77
N PHE A 273 2.03 -13.29 15.59
CA PHE A 273 2.41 -12.54 14.39
C PHE A 273 2.09 -11.05 14.55
N VAL A 274 0.87 -10.71 14.99
CA VAL A 274 0.45 -9.31 15.19
C VAL A 274 1.27 -8.65 16.29
N GLU A 275 1.49 -9.33 17.43
CA GLU A 275 2.34 -8.80 18.50
C GLU A 275 3.79 -8.56 18.00
N TYR A 276 4.36 -9.51 17.25
CA TYR A 276 5.67 -9.31 16.64
C TYR A 276 5.67 -8.15 15.64
N TYR A 277 4.61 -8.03 14.83
CA TYR A 277 4.45 -6.96 13.86
C TYR A 277 4.51 -5.59 14.54
N LEU A 278 3.69 -5.36 15.57
CA LEU A 278 3.62 -4.07 16.25
C LEU A 278 4.95 -3.69 16.93
N ASN A 279 5.68 -4.68 17.46
CA ASN A 279 7.00 -4.46 18.07
C ASN A 279 8.09 -4.10 17.05
N GLU A 280 7.98 -4.59 15.82
CA GLU A 280 9.04 -4.49 14.81
C GLU A 280 8.75 -3.45 13.71
N ALA A 281 7.48 -3.06 13.53
CA ALA A 281 7.05 -2.17 12.44
C ALA A 281 7.90 -0.91 12.34
N ARG A 282 8.16 -0.24 13.48
CA ARG A 282 8.98 0.98 13.56
C ARG A 282 10.38 0.81 12.93
N GLU A 283 11.02 -0.34 13.16
CA GLU A 283 12.37 -0.62 12.65
C GLU A 283 12.36 -1.11 11.20
N VAL A 284 11.28 -1.76 10.78
CA VAL A 284 11.13 -2.31 9.42
C VAL A 284 10.82 -1.20 8.42
N LEU A 285 9.92 -0.26 8.75
CA LEU A 285 9.42 0.76 7.80
C LEU A 285 10.53 1.50 7.04
N PRO A 286 11.58 2.06 7.68
CA PRO A 286 12.61 2.78 6.94
C PRO A 286 13.41 1.89 6.00
N ARG A 287 13.52 0.58 6.28
CA ARG A 287 14.24 -0.39 5.43
C ARG A 287 13.48 -0.74 4.16
N VAL A 288 12.16 -0.56 4.18
CA VAL A 288 11.27 -0.70 3.03
C VAL A 288 10.75 0.66 2.53
N TYR A 289 11.45 1.74 2.90
CA TYR A 289 11.26 3.10 2.43
C TYR A 289 9.89 3.73 2.76
N PHE A 290 9.33 3.39 3.91
CA PHE A 290 8.17 4.07 4.49
C PHE A 290 8.56 4.82 5.77
N TYR A 291 7.72 5.77 6.18
CA TYR A 291 7.92 6.51 7.40
C TYR A 291 7.30 5.82 8.61
N ALA A 292 8.03 5.85 9.71
CA ALA A 292 7.50 5.43 11.00
C ALA A 292 6.41 6.42 11.46
N LEU A 293 5.49 5.96 12.31
CA LEU A 293 4.60 6.85 13.05
C LEU A 293 5.40 7.73 14.03
N PRO A 294 4.82 8.85 14.52
CA PRO A 294 5.36 9.55 15.68
C PRO A 294 5.60 8.58 16.85
N GLU A 295 6.68 8.79 17.61
CA GLU A 295 7.10 7.86 18.66
C GLU A 295 6.01 7.61 19.72
N GLU A 296 5.22 8.63 20.03
CA GLU A 296 4.09 8.58 20.95
C GLU A 296 2.90 7.76 20.46
N ALA A 297 2.77 7.48 19.16
CA ALA A 297 1.69 6.67 18.63
C ALA A 297 1.86 5.19 18.98
N TYR A 298 3.09 4.66 19.01
CA TYR A 298 3.33 3.22 19.18
C TYR A 298 2.77 2.64 20.48
N PRO A 299 2.96 3.26 21.66
CA PRO A 299 2.32 2.79 22.89
C PRO A 299 0.79 2.79 22.83
N LEU A 300 0.19 3.74 22.10
CA LEU A 300 -1.27 3.82 21.95
C LEU A 300 -1.81 2.70 21.04
N VAL A 301 -1.10 2.42 19.94
CA VAL A 301 -1.42 1.27 19.06
C VAL A 301 -1.30 -0.04 19.84
N GLN A 302 -0.25 -0.19 20.65
CA GLN A 302 -0.05 -1.35 21.50
C GLN A 302 -1.18 -1.51 22.52
N SER A 303 -1.59 -0.43 23.21
CA SER A 303 -2.74 -0.47 24.14
C SER A 303 -4.02 -0.86 23.43
N ARG A 304 -4.30 -0.28 22.26
CA ARG A 304 -5.48 -0.62 21.43
C ARG A 304 -5.53 -2.11 21.12
N TYR A 305 -4.38 -2.70 20.77
CA TYR A 305 -4.24 -4.13 20.52
C TYR A 305 -4.45 -4.98 21.78
N GLU A 306 -3.77 -4.65 22.89
CA GLU A 306 -3.83 -5.38 24.16
C GLU A 306 -5.23 -5.36 24.78
N ASP A 307 -5.89 -4.21 24.72
CA ASP A 307 -7.24 -4.00 25.22
C ASP A 307 -8.33 -4.49 24.24
N ARG A 308 -7.91 -4.96 23.04
CA ARG A 308 -8.77 -5.44 21.95
C ARG A 308 -9.90 -4.47 21.61
N ILE A 309 -9.60 -3.17 21.52
CA ILE A 309 -10.60 -2.13 21.24
C ILE A 309 -11.01 -2.22 19.76
N PRO A 310 -12.25 -2.64 19.43
CA PRO A 310 -12.64 -2.87 18.05
C PRO A 310 -13.08 -1.59 17.33
N GLY A 311 -13.23 -1.70 16.02
CA GLY A 311 -13.80 -0.68 15.15
C GLY A 311 -12.78 0.31 14.61
N THR A 312 -13.28 1.28 13.86
CA THR A 312 -12.48 2.36 13.28
C THR A 312 -12.26 3.49 14.28
N MET A 313 -11.10 4.13 14.20
CA MET A 313 -10.74 5.34 14.92
C MET A 313 -11.17 6.61 14.16
N TYR A 314 -11.40 6.46 12.87
CA TYR A 314 -11.93 7.52 12.02
C TYR A 314 -13.45 7.51 12.17
N GLY A 315 -14.08 8.62 12.58
CA GLY A 315 -15.54 8.69 12.79
C GLY A 315 -16.36 8.38 11.52
N GLU A 316 -17.69 8.57 11.57
CA GLU A 316 -18.63 8.29 10.45
C GLU A 316 -18.37 9.06 9.13
N GLY A 317 -17.25 9.78 9.01
CA GLY A 317 -16.87 10.54 7.81
C GLY A 317 -15.39 10.50 7.43
N GLY A 318 -14.55 9.68 8.09
CA GLY A 318 -13.18 9.46 7.62
C GLY A 318 -12.35 10.72 7.40
N GLU A 319 -12.40 11.71 8.32
CA GLU A 319 -11.84 13.05 8.09
C GLU A 319 -10.36 12.96 7.66
N PRO A 320 -10.03 13.27 6.40
CA PRO A 320 -8.65 13.42 5.95
C PRO A 320 -8.03 14.59 6.71
N GLY A 321 -6.83 14.45 7.24
CA GLY A 321 -6.18 15.53 7.97
C GLY A 321 -5.99 15.31 9.49
N ALA A 322 -6.56 14.23 10.05
CA ALA A 322 -6.51 13.99 11.48
C ALA A 322 -5.23 13.24 11.88
N SER A 323 -4.48 13.81 12.84
CA SER A 323 -3.26 13.19 13.35
C SER A 323 -3.55 11.80 13.92
N VAL A 324 -2.75 10.81 13.51
CA VAL A 324 -2.86 9.42 14.01
C VAL A 324 -2.78 9.37 15.54
N VAL A 325 -1.99 10.26 16.16
CA VAL A 325 -1.87 10.36 17.63
C VAL A 325 -3.18 10.86 18.24
N GLU A 326 -3.81 11.87 17.65
CA GLU A 326 -5.07 12.43 18.15
C GLU A 326 -6.20 11.41 18.04
N LEU A 327 -6.27 10.68 16.91
CA LEU A 327 -7.25 9.61 16.69
C LEU A 327 -7.08 8.46 17.69
N LEU A 328 -5.84 8.08 18.00
CA LEU A 328 -5.53 7.04 18.99
C LEU A 328 -5.80 7.48 20.43
N GLY A 329 -5.60 8.77 20.75
CA GLY A 329 -5.79 9.32 22.09
C GLY A 329 -7.23 9.71 22.44
N GLY A 330 -8.12 9.74 21.45
CA GLY A 330 -9.54 10.08 21.60
C GLY A 330 -10.43 8.97 22.19
N VAL A 331 -9.84 7.85 22.64
CA VAL A 331 -10.53 6.64 23.11
C VAL A 331 -10.62 6.59 24.64
#